data_AF-A0A9P4WWJ2-F1
#
_entry.id   AF-A0A9P4WWJ2-F1
#
_cell.length_a   1.000
_cell.length_b   1.000
_cell.length_c   1.000
_cell.angle_alpha   90.00
_cell.angle_beta   90.00
_cell.angle_gamma   90.00
#
_symmetry.space_group_name_H-M   'P 1'
#
loop_
_entity.id
_entity.type
_entity.pdbx_description
1 polymer ?
#
loop_
_entity_poly.entity_id
_entity_poly.type
_entity_poly.pdbx_seq_one_letter_code
_entity_poly.pdbx_strand_id
1 'polypeptide(L)'
;MNKITSKVRVVVGRVKGRNSETPGTDPPPYIHDRTYRISRLLSMVLLTFLLLLSIPALVLKVYGYNFIEINGEMGFYLVNKESPGGGNHAGDNLVAALPHNIFRVPEKLVLVVAMLNILLSMAHLGFVVWDWRTQTRSFRRNAMVLHVVNSVFVLSALIGMSVAHRDSSTFQYQLIPTEPNAVSPSGYRYYRYDAGIFDLETWTCELMNAPAVGDAMKDYSAQCQIEVAGRMILVPFFLAAIALAGLSIWALIVGGKPRSHNEQLYTKDMDLEAAKQVQVVEVELDTLKPERQVDARLSKIEEDTEEPEEAPKEAILPVKAMETTTESVGRTNEATESRIGAPQPPQ
;
A
#
# COMPACT_ATOMS: atom_id res chain seq x y z
N MET A 1 25.15 -24.18 73.04
CA MET A 1 25.54 -24.54 71.66
C MET A 1 24.99 -25.93 71.36
N ASN A 2 23.83 -26.01 70.71
CA ASN A 2 23.20 -27.29 70.35
C ASN A 2 23.22 -27.45 68.83
N LYS A 3 23.93 -28.47 68.35
CA LYS A 3 24.13 -28.78 66.94
C LYS A 3 22.95 -29.65 66.47
N ILE A 4 21.94 -29.03 65.84
CA ILE A 4 20.79 -29.75 65.27
C ILE A 4 21.19 -30.22 63.87
N THR A 5 21.53 -31.50 63.75
CA THR A 5 21.71 -32.17 62.44
C THR A 5 20.38 -32.70 61.95
N SER A 6 19.83 -32.08 60.90
CA SER A 6 18.68 -32.57 60.14
C SER A 6 19.15 -33.68 59.18
N LYS A 7 18.67 -34.91 59.38
CA LYS A 7 18.82 -36.03 58.43
C LYS A 7 17.63 -36.03 57.49
N VAL A 8 17.84 -35.55 56.27
CA VAL A 8 16.86 -35.66 55.18
C VAL A 8 16.95 -37.05 54.57
N ARG A 9 15.83 -37.80 54.58
CA ARG A 9 15.68 -39.09 53.88
C ARG A 9 14.93 -38.83 52.58
N VAL A 10 15.62 -38.96 51.45
CA VAL A 10 15.01 -38.90 50.12
C VAL A 10 14.38 -40.26 49.82
N VAL A 11 13.05 -40.31 49.70
CA VAL A 11 12.33 -41.52 49.27
C VAL A 11 12.17 -41.45 47.75
N VAL A 12 13.00 -42.19 47.04
CA VAL A 12 12.88 -42.39 45.59
C VAL A 12 11.79 -43.44 45.34
N GLY A 13 10.57 -42.99 45.05
CA GLY A 13 9.47 -43.85 44.63
C GLY A 13 9.71 -44.38 43.22
N ARG A 14 10.09 -45.66 43.11
CA ARG A 14 10.26 -46.36 41.83
C ARG A 14 8.87 -46.75 41.29
N VAL A 15 8.32 -45.93 40.40
CA VAL A 15 7.06 -46.24 39.70
C VAL A 15 7.28 -47.47 38.81
N LYS A 16 6.57 -48.55 39.14
CA LYS A 16 6.64 -49.86 38.49
C LYS A 16 5.94 -49.76 37.12
N GLY A 17 6.72 -49.93 36.06
CA GLY A 17 6.28 -49.85 34.67
C GLY A 17 5.13 -50.79 34.35
N ARG A 18 4.07 -50.20 33.79
CA ARG A 18 2.93 -50.91 33.20
C ARG A 18 3.33 -51.32 31.79
N ASN A 19 3.14 -52.60 31.47
CA ASN A 19 3.54 -53.25 30.22
C ASN A 19 3.22 -52.41 28.98
N SER A 20 4.27 -52.05 28.24
CA SER A 20 4.20 -51.46 26.92
C SER A 20 3.70 -52.51 25.93
N GLU A 21 2.42 -52.45 25.57
CA GLU A 21 2.00 -52.94 24.26
C GLU A 21 2.84 -52.21 23.21
N THR A 22 3.63 -52.97 22.45
CA THR A 22 4.35 -52.48 21.27
C THR A 22 3.34 -51.89 20.29
N PRO A 23 3.29 -50.57 20.11
CA PRO A 23 2.44 -49.97 19.10
C PRO A 23 3.00 -50.40 17.75
N GLY A 24 2.19 -51.04 16.92
CA GLY A 24 2.53 -51.35 15.54
C GLY A 24 3.03 -50.08 14.85
N THR A 25 4.34 -50.00 14.63
CA THR A 25 5.03 -48.94 13.92
C THR A 25 4.82 -49.12 12.43
N ASP A 26 3.60 -48.87 11.97
CA ASP A 26 3.43 -48.49 10.58
C ASP A 26 3.98 -47.06 10.45
N PRO A 27 5.04 -46.84 9.64
CA PRO A 27 5.58 -45.51 9.47
C PRO A 27 4.48 -44.60 8.92
N PRO A 28 4.37 -43.34 9.42
CA PRO A 28 3.34 -42.44 8.96
C PRO A 28 3.42 -42.29 7.43
N PRO A 29 2.27 -42.21 6.74
CA PRO A 29 2.23 -42.23 5.28
C PRO A 29 3.03 -41.06 4.69
N TYR A 30 4.09 -41.41 3.96
CA TYR A 30 5.07 -40.53 3.28
C TYR A 30 4.44 -39.45 2.37
N ILE A 31 3.18 -39.64 1.96
CA ILE A 31 2.46 -38.78 1.01
C ILE A 31 2.22 -37.36 1.58
N HIS A 32 2.13 -37.19 2.90
CA HIS A 32 1.80 -35.90 3.52
C HIS A 32 2.96 -34.87 3.53
N ASP A 33 4.22 -35.32 3.53
CA ASP A 33 5.36 -34.42 3.52
C ASP A 33 5.52 -33.76 2.13
N ARG A 34 5.22 -34.51 1.05
CA ARG A 34 5.33 -34.02 -0.33
C ARG A 34 4.35 -32.88 -0.63
N THR A 35 3.08 -33.01 -0.26
CA THR A 35 2.06 -31.97 -0.50
C THR A 35 2.36 -30.69 0.28
N TYR A 36 2.83 -30.81 1.52
CA TYR A 36 3.25 -29.68 2.34
C TYR A 36 4.44 -28.93 1.71
N ARG A 37 5.48 -29.64 1.27
CA ARG A 37 6.64 -29.04 0.61
C ARG A 37 6.26 -28.32 -0.69
N ILE A 38 5.39 -28.91 -1.51
CA ILE A 38 4.91 -28.29 -2.75
C ILE A 38 4.10 -27.04 -2.44
N SER A 39 3.17 -27.07 -1.47
CA SER A 39 2.39 -25.89 -1.09
C SER A 39 3.28 -24.77 -0.60
N ARG A 40 4.27 -25.06 0.26
CA ARG A 40 5.24 -24.07 0.74
C ARG A 40 6.06 -23.46 -0.40
N LEU A 41 6.52 -24.29 -1.33
CA LEU A 41 7.28 -23.82 -2.49
C LEU A 41 6.40 -22.95 -3.40
N LEU A 42 5.15 -23.34 -3.63
CA LEU A 42 4.20 -22.55 -4.42
C LEU A 42 3.89 -21.20 -3.76
N SER A 43 3.66 -21.17 -2.44
CA SER A 43 3.47 -19.93 -1.68
C SER A 43 4.67 -19.00 -1.83
N MET A 44 5.90 -19.53 -1.73
CA MET A 44 7.12 -18.74 -1.87
C MET A 44 7.28 -18.18 -3.28
N VAL A 45 7.02 -18.99 -4.31
CA VAL A 45 7.07 -18.55 -5.71
C VAL A 45 6.02 -17.48 -5.97
N LEU A 46 4.77 -17.68 -5.54
CA LEU A 46 3.69 -16.71 -5.71
C LEU A 46 3.97 -15.41 -4.97
N LEU A 47 4.47 -15.47 -3.73
CA LEU A 47 4.85 -14.28 -2.96
C LEU A 47 5.99 -13.51 -3.63
N THR A 48 7.02 -14.21 -4.10
CA THR A 48 8.13 -13.59 -4.83
C THR A 48 7.62 -12.94 -6.11
N PHE A 49 6.71 -13.60 -6.81
CA PHE A 49 6.08 -13.06 -8.00
C PHE A 49 5.22 -11.81 -7.71
N LEU A 50 4.43 -11.81 -6.63
CA LEU A 50 3.69 -10.63 -6.16
C LEU A 50 4.63 -9.48 -5.81
N LEU A 51 5.74 -9.76 -5.13
CA LEU A 51 6.76 -8.76 -4.81
C LEU A 51 7.33 -8.15 -6.10
N LEU A 52 7.75 -8.98 -7.04
CA LEU A 52 8.31 -8.55 -8.32
C LEU A 52 7.32 -7.75 -9.17
N LEU A 53 6.03 -8.04 -9.13
CA LEU A 53 4.99 -7.27 -9.82
C LEU A 53 4.61 -5.98 -9.09
N SER A 54 4.70 -5.96 -7.76
CA SER A 54 4.34 -4.78 -6.97
C SER A 54 5.31 -3.61 -7.15
N ILE A 55 6.60 -3.88 -7.40
CA ILE A 55 7.61 -2.84 -7.65
C ILE A 55 7.27 -2.02 -8.91
N PRO A 56 7.13 -2.61 -10.12
CA PRO A 56 6.78 -1.86 -11.31
C PRO A 56 5.37 -1.26 -11.22
N ALA A 57 4.40 -1.94 -10.58
CA ALA A 57 3.07 -1.37 -10.35
C ALA A 57 3.14 -0.08 -9.51
N LEU A 58 3.95 -0.07 -8.46
CA LEU A 58 4.21 1.11 -7.64
C LEU A 58 4.85 2.22 -8.47
N VAL A 59 5.93 1.90 -9.20
CA VAL A 59 6.66 2.88 -10.03
C VAL A 59 5.75 3.52 -11.08
N LEU A 60 4.98 2.72 -11.81
CA LEU A 60 4.04 3.23 -12.83
C LEU A 60 2.97 4.14 -12.20
N LYS A 61 2.44 3.77 -11.03
CA LYS A 61 1.47 4.61 -10.33
C LYS A 61 2.07 5.89 -9.76
N VAL A 62 3.34 5.87 -9.35
CA VAL A 62 4.06 7.09 -8.98
C VAL A 62 4.22 8.03 -10.18
N TYR A 63 4.51 7.50 -11.38
CA TYR A 63 4.56 8.33 -12.60
C TYR A 63 3.20 8.97 -12.91
N GLY A 64 2.10 8.20 -12.85
CA GLY A 64 0.76 8.74 -13.03
C GLY A 64 0.39 9.80 -12.00
N TYR A 65 0.73 9.57 -10.72
CA TYR A 65 0.51 10.55 -9.66
C TYR A 65 1.31 11.84 -9.90
N ASN A 66 2.60 11.72 -10.24
CA ASN A 66 3.46 12.86 -10.55
C ASN A 66 2.93 13.65 -11.76
N PHE A 67 2.40 12.96 -12.78
CA PHE A 67 1.75 13.61 -13.91
C PHE A 67 0.51 14.41 -13.48
N ILE A 68 -0.33 13.86 -12.60
CA ILE A 68 -1.50 14.56 -12.05
C ILE A 68 -1.08 15.77 -11.22
N GLU A 69 -0.01 15.67 -10.44
CA GLU A 69 0.49 16.75 -9.60
C GLU A 69 1.05 17.90 -10.43
N ILE A 70 1.94 17.61 -11.39
CA ILE A 70 2.55 18.63 -12.27
C ILE A 70 1.49 19.33 -13.13
N ASN A 71 0.53 18.58 -13.67
CA ASN A 71 -0.45 19.13 -14.62
C ASN A 71 -1.78 19.54 -13.97
N GLY A 72 -1.96 19.27 -12.69
CA GLY A 72 -3.17 19.63 -11.94
C GLY A 72 -3.38 21.14 -11.82
N GLU A 73 -2.29 21.90 -11.82
CA GLU A 73 -2.32 23.37 -11.68
C GLU A 73 -2.02 24.11 -12.98
N MET A 74 -1.11 23.59 -13.82
CA MET A 74 -0.71 24.26 -15.05
C MET A 74 -1.70 24.06 -16.19
N GLY A 75 -2.49 22.97 -16.15
CA GLY A 75 -3.36 22.56 -17.24
C GLY A 75 -2.62 22.36 -18.57
N PHE A 76 -3.36 22.05 -19.63
CA PHE A 76 -2.80 21.91 -20.97
C PHE A 76 -3.51 22.85 -21.93
N TYR A 77 -2.75 23.41 -22.88
CA TYR A 77 -3.30 24.28 -23.92
C TYR A 77 -3.97 23.41 -24.99
N LEU A 78 -5.30 23.44 -25.06
CA LEU A 78 -6.05 22.96 -26.21
C LEU A 78 -6.25 24.13 -27.18
N VAL A 79 -5.70 24.03 -28.38
CA VAL A 79 -5.96 25.00 -29.44
C VAL A 79 -7.28 24.61 -30.12
N ASN A 80 -8.36 25.34 -29.83
CA ASN A 80 -9.62 25.10 -30.52
C ASN A 80 -9.53 25.66 -31.95
N LYS A 81 -9.24 24.80 -32.92
CA LYS A 81 -9.15 25.19 -34.34
C LYS A 81 -10.52 25.37 -35.01
N GLU A 82 -11.60 25.01 -34.32
CA GLU A 82 -12.93 24.87 -34.91
C GLU A 82 -13.89 26.01 -34.60
N SER A 83 -13.45 27.13 -34.00
CA SER A 83 -14.34 28.28 -33.78
C SER A 83 -14.66 28.96 -35.12
N PRO A 84 -15.85 28.76 -35.73
CA PRO A 84 -16.09 29.09 -37.15
C PRO A 84 -16.43 30.57 -37.38
N GLY A 85 -16.22 31.45 -36.38
CA GLY A 85 -16.59 32.85 -36.50
C GLY A 85 -15.91 33.72 -35.46
N GLY A 86 -15.09 34.66 -35.92
CA GLY A 86 -14.66 35.80 -35.12
C GLY A 86 -13.16 36.04 -35.20
N GLY A 87 -12.76 37.04 -35.98
CA GLY A 87 -11.35 37.41 -36.15
C GLY A 87 -10.69 37.92 -34.86
N ASN A 88 -9.37 37.80 -34.84
CA ASN A 88 -8.44 38.64 -34.07
C ASN A 88 -8.67 38.74 -32.55
N HIS A 89 -9.15 37.69 -31.88
CA HIS A 89 -8.96 37.56 -30.45
C HIS A 89 -7.75 36.66 -30.17
N ALA A 90 -6.67 37.30 -29.72
CA ALA A 90 -5.41 36.68 -29.28
C ALA A 90 -5.56 35.83 -28.00
N GLY A 91 -6.71 35.18 -27.78
CA GLY A 91 -7.08 34.43 -26.58
C GLY A 91 -7.55 32.99 -26.83
N ASP A 92 -7.54 32.50 -28.08
CA ASP A 92 -8.18 31.23 -28.48
C ASP A 92 -7.40 29.93 -28.15
N ASN A 93 -6.36 30.03 -27.31
CA ASN A 93 -5.74 28.84 -26.73
C ASN A 93 -6.52 28.45 -25.47
N LEU A 94 -7.55 27.64 -25.64
CA LEU A 94 -8.35 27.10 -24.55
C LEU A 94 -7.47 26.21 -23.66
N VAL A 95 -6.99 26.71 -22.53
CA VAL A 95 -6.33 25.87 -21.53
C VAL A 95 -7.38 24.98 -20.89
N ALA A 96 -7.42 23.69 -21.23
CA ALA A 96 -8.20 22.70 -20.50
C ALA A 96 -7.29 22.04 -19.47
N ALA A 97 -7.51 22.36 -18.20
CA ALA A 97 -6.85 21.68 -17.11
C ALA A 97 -7.42 20.27 -16.87
N LEU A 98 -6.63 19.44 -16.19
CA LEU A 98 -7.06 18.12 -15.71
C LEU A 98 -8.44 18.23 -15.00
N PRO A 99 -9.37 17.29 -15.25
CA PRO A 99 -10.68 17.31 -14.62
C PRO A 99 -10.59 17.46 -13.11
N HIS A 100 -11.55 18.17 -12.52
CA HIS A 100 -11.59 18.33 -11.07
C HIS A 100 -11.70 16.98 -10.37
N ASN A 101 -12.52 16.09 -10.94
CA ASN A 101 -12.85 14.78 -10.40
C ASN A 101 -12.04 13.66 -11.06
N ILE A 102 -10.71 13.82 -11.18
CA ILE A 102 -9.86 12.65 -11.44
C ILE A 102 -9.86 11.76 -10.20
N PHE A 103 -10.03 10.47 -10.40
CA PHE A 103 -10.05 9.44 -9.34
C PHE A 103 -8.72 9.36 -8.57
N ARG A 104 -8.47 10.32 -7.66
CA ARG A 104 -7.29 10.34 -6.79
C ARG A 104 -7.34 9.25 -5.70
N VAL A 105 -8.54 8.86 -5.28
CA VAL A 105 -8.74 7.92 -4.16
C VAL A 105 -8.26 6.50 -4.48
N PRO A 106 -8.72 5.84 -5.57
CA PRO A 106 -8.25 4.48 -5.88
C PRO A 106 -6.76 4.45 -6.22
N GLU A 107 -6.20 5.49 -6.85
CA GLU A 107 -4.76 5.56 -7.12
C GLU A 107 -3.91 5.63 -5.85
N LYS A 108 -4.31 6.47 -4.88
CA LYS A 108 -3.64 6.54 -3.57
C LYS A 108 -3.74 5.23 -2.81
N LEU A 109 -4.90 4.58 -2.83
CA LEU A 109 -5.11 3.30 -2.17
C LEU A 109 -4.18 2.23 -2.76
N VAL A 110 -3.97 2.23 -4.07
CA VAL A 110 -3.08 1.28 -4.75
C VAL A 110 -1.62 1.53 -4.42
N LEU A 111 -1.20 2.79 -4.33
CA LEU A 111 0.15 3.13 -3.86
C LEU A 111 0.38 2.58 -2.44
N VAL A 112 -0.54 2.84 -1.52
CA VAL A 112 -0.45 2.35 -0.13
C VAL A 112 -0.44 0.83 -0.08
N VAL A 113 -1.33 0.17 -0.82
CA VAL A 113 -1.41 -1.29 -0.85
C VAL A 113 -0.17 -1.92 -1.50
N ALA A 114 0.39 -1.32 -2.55
CA ALA A 114 1.63 -1.78 -3.15
C ALA A 114 2.81 -1.65 -2.17
N MET A 115 2.91 -0.52 -1.44
CA MET A 115 3.91 -0.33 -0.39
C MET A 115 3.78 -1.37 0.73
N LEU A 116 2.56 -1.58 1.24
CA LEU A 116 2.29 -2.60 2.25
C LEU A 116 2.63 -4.00 1.74
N ASN A 117 2.27 -4.33 0.50
CA ASN A 117 2.59 -5.61 -0.10
C ASN A 117 4.10 -5.85 -0.22
N ILE A 118 4.89 -4.83 -0.57
CA ILE A 118 6.36 -4.91 -0.60
C ILE A 118 6.89 -5.19 0.81
N LEU A 119 6.48 -4.40 1.80
CA LEU A 119 6.93 -4.55 3.20
C LEU A 119 6.57 -5.93 3.76
N LEU A 120 5.32 -6.38 3.57
CA LEU A 120 4.83 -7.67 4.03
C LEU A 120 5.53 -8.83 3.32
N SER A 121 5.75 -8.73 2.00
CA SER A 121 6.47 -9.75 1.25
C SER A 121 7.94 -9.86 1.66
N MET A 122 8.62 -8.73 1.88
CA MET A 122 10.01 -8.70 2.37
C MET A 122 10.13 -9.27 3.78
N ALA A 123 9.25 -8.84 4.70
CA ALA A 123 9.20 -9.39 6.05
C ALA A 123 8.99 -10.90 6.00
N HIS A 124 8.05 -11.37 5.17
CA HIS A 124 7.75 -12.78 5.02
C HIS A 124 8.91 -13.59 4.41
N LEU A 125 9.62 -13.06 3.41
CA LEU A 125 10.82 -13.71 2.88
C LEU A 125 11.90 -13.87 3.97
N GLY A 126 12.15 -12.81 4.74
CA GLY A 126 13.07 -12.88 5.89
C GLY A 126 12.63 -13.91 6.93
N PHE A 127 11.33 -13.94 7.21
CA PHE A 127 10.71 -14.91 8.10
C PHE A 127 10.84 -16.35 7.63
N VAL A 128 10.73 -16.62 6.34
CA VAL A 128 10.90 -17.98 5.81
C VAL A 128 12.36 -18.43 5.87
N VAL A 129 13.31 -17.52 5.61
CA VAL A 129 14.74 -17.80 5.81
C VAL A 129 15.04 -18.12 7.28
N TRP A 130 14.39 -17.40 8.21
CA TRP A 130 14.51 -17.66 9.64
C TRP A 130 13.87 -18.99 10.07
N ASP A 131 12.63 -19.27 9.64
CA ASP A 131 11.92 -20.51 9.96
C ASP A 131 12.65 -21.76 9.45
N TRP A 132 13.37 -21.65 8.32
CA TRP A 132 14.23 -22.73 7.85
C TRP A 132 15.24 -23.18 8.91
N ARG A 133 15.63 -22.30 9.83
CA ARG A 133 16.51 -22.60 10.97
C ARG A 133 15.77 -23.11 12.20
N THR A 134 14.57 -22.59 12.50
CA THR A 134 13.91 -22.81 13.80
C THR A 134 12.72 -23.77 13.81
N GLN A 135 12.13 -24.10 12.65
CA GLN A 135 11.02 -25.07 12.48
C GLN A 135 9.84 -24.98 13.48
N THR A 136 9.31 -23.79 13.80
CA THR A 136 8.24 -23.67 14.81
C THR A 136 6.84 -23.82 14.21
N ARG A 137 5.94 -24.58 14.86
CA ARG A 137 4.59 -24.88 14.34
C ARG A 137 3.62 -23.69 14.43
N SER A 138 3.66 -22.92 15.52
CA SER A 138 2.81 -21.73 15.73
C SER A 138 3.04 -20.66 14.66
N PHE A 139 4.29 -20.50 14.24
CA PHE A 139 4.71 -19.54 13.24
C PHE A 139 4.06 -19.75 11.87
N ARG A 140 3.89 -21.01 11.46
CA ARG A 140 3.28 -21.36 10.17
C ARG A 140 1.84 -20.88 10.04
N ARG A 141 1.07 -20.92 11.13
CA ARG A 141 -0.33 -20.46 11.13
C ARG A 141 -0.40 -18.93 10.97
N ASN A 142 0.47 -18.20 11.68
CA ASN A 142 0.54 -16.74 11.60
C ASN A 142 0.97 -16.27 10.20
N ALA A 143 1.94 -16.94 9.59
CA ALA A 143 2.38 -16.67 8.23
C ALA A 143 1.25 -16.82 7.19
N MET A 144 0.45 -17.89 7.30
CA MET A 144 -0.70 -18.11 6.39
C MET A 144 -1.78 -17.05 6.55
N VAL A 145 -2.08 -16.63 7.79
CA VAL A 145 -3.03 -15.53 8.03
C VAL A 145 -2.52 -14.23 7.41
N LEU A 146 -1.22 -13.94 7.52
CA LEU A 146 -0.62 -12.77 6.91
C LEU A 146 -0.74 -12.78 5.38
N HIS A 147 -0.56 -13.93 4.73
CA HIS A 147 -0.77 -14.08 3.29
C HIS A 147 -2.22 -13.81 2.87
N VAL A 148 -3.19 -14.31 3.63
CA VAL A 148 -4.61 -14.05 3.36
C VAL A 148 -4.89 -12.56 3.47
N VAL A 149 -4.49 -11.91 4.56
CA VAL A 149 -4.71 -10.47 4.78
C VAL A 149 -4.05 -9.64 3.68
N ASN A 150 -2.78 -9.93 3.34
CA ASN A 150 -2.07 -9.23 2.28
C ASN A 150 -2.76 -9.40 0.91
N SER A 151 -3.16 -10.63 0.57
CA SER A 151 -3.85 -10.92 -0.69
C SER A 151 -5.21 -10.22 -0.76
N VAL A 152 -5.94 -10.14 0.36
CA VAL A 152 -7.21 -9.40 0.45
C VAL A 152 -6.99 -7.92 0.18
N PHE A 153 -5.99 -7.28 0.80
CA PHE A 153 -5.70 -5.87 0.54
C PHE A 153 -5.35 -5.61 -0.93
N VAL A 154 -4.49 -6.45 -1.52
CA VAL A 154 -4.15 -6.37 -2.95
C VAL A 154 -5.40 -6.53 -3.82
N LEU A 155 -6.23 -7.54 -3.57
CA LEU A 155 -7.47 -7.77 -4.33
C LEU A 155 -8.45 -6.61 -4.20
N SER A 156 -8.66 -6.07 -3.01
CA SER A 156 -9.53 -4.91 -2.78
C SER A 156 -9.05 -3.68 -3.57
N ALA A 157 -7.75 -3.42 -3.61
CA ALA A 157 -7.18 -2.33 -4.39
C ALA A 157 -7.38 -2.51 -5.90
N LEU A 158 -7.14 -3.73 -6.40
CA LEU A 158 -7.28 -4.06 -7.81
C LEU A 158 -8.75 -4.01 -8.27
N ILE A 159 -9.67 -4.50 -7.44
CA ILE A 159 -11.12 -4.40 -7.69
C ILE A 159 -11.53 -2.92 -7.70
N GLY A 160 -11.07 -2.13 -6.73
CA GLY A 160 -11.35 -0.69 -6.67
C GLY A 160 -10.89 0.05 -7.93
N MET A 161 -9.68 -0.23 -8.42
CA MET A 161 -9.21 0.30 -9.71
C MET A 161 -10.06 -0.17 -10.89
N SER A 162 -10.41 -1.46 -10.93
CA SER A 162 -11.20 -1.99 -12.03
C SER A 162 -12.59 -1.35 -12.11
N VAL A 163 -13.21 -1.07 -10.95
CA VAL A 163 -14.50 -0.36 -10.89
C VAL A 163 -14.30 1.10 -11.33
N ALA A 164 -13.29 1.79 -10.82
CA ALA A 164 -13.00 3.18 -11.20
C ALA A 164 -12.73 3.33 -12.71
N HIS A 165 -12.00 2.40 -13.32
CA HIS A 165 -11.76 2.39 -14.76
C HIS A 165 -13.05 2.17 -15.55
N ARG A 166 -13.91 1.25 -15.09
CA ARG A 166 -15.20 0.95 -15.74
C ARG A 166 -16.19 2.12 -15.66
N ASP A 167 -16.17 2.84 -14.54
CA ASP A 167 -17.05 3.98 -14.28
C ASP A 167 -16.48 5.30 -14.85
N SER A 168 -15.32 5.24 -15.51
CA SER A 168 -14.69 6.39 -16.16
C SER A 168 -15.55 6.88 -17.33
N SER A 169 -15.70 8.19 -17.43
CA SER A 169 -16.42 8.89 -18.49
C SER A 169 -15.54 9.05 -19.72
N THR A 170 -16.14 9.16 -20.90
CA THR A 170 -15.40 9.54 -22.11
C THR A 170 -15.28 11.06 -22.23
N PHE A 171 -14.18 11.51 -22.81
CA PHE A 171 -13.88 12.88 -23.13
C PHE A 171 -14.83 13.39 -24.21
N GLN A 172 -15.49 14.51 -23.92
CA GLN A 172 -16.40 15.17 -24.86
C GLN A 172 -16.12 16.66 -24.89
N TYR A 173 -15.79 17.18 -26.07
CA TYR A 173 -15.52 18.61 -26.26
C TYR A 173 -16.66 19.53 -25.79
N GLN A 174 -17.91 19.06 -25.89
CA GLN A 174 -19.11 19.83 -25.54
C GLN A 174 -19.25 20.09 -24.04
N LEU A 175 -18.54 19.32 -23.21
CA LEU A 175 -18.56 19.46 -21.76
C LEU A 175 -17.48 20.41 -21.25
N ILE A 176 -16.69 20.99 -22.15
CA ILE A 176 -15.80 22.11 -21.80
C ILE A 176 -16.67 23.34 -21.57
N PRO A 177 -16.56 24.01 -20.41
CA PRO A 177 -17.36 25.19 -20.12
C PRO A 177 -17.03 26.32 -21.10
N THR A 178 -18.04 27.09 -21.49
CA THR A 178 -17.87 28.23 -22.41
C THR A 178 -17.21 29.44 -21.74
N GLU A 179 -17.17 29.46 -20.41
CA GLU A 179 -16.51 30.49 -19.60
C GLU A 179 -15.46 29.82 -18.69
N PRO A 180 -14.34 30.50 -18.39
CA PRO A 180 -13.33 29.93 -17.51
C PRO A 180 -13.86 29.79 -16.08
N ASN A 181 -13.88 28.57 -15.57
CA ASN A 181 -14.44 28.18 -14.27
C ASN A 181 -13.38 27.98 -13.18
N ALA A 182 -12.09 28.18 -13.48
CA ALA A 182 -11.01 28.01 -12.53
C ALA A 182 -9.97 29.14 -12.61
N VAL A 183 -9.26 29.38 -11.50
CA VAL A 183 -8.27 30.43 -11.33
C VAL A 183 -6.98 29.84 -10.78
N SER A 184 -5.84 30.12 -11.41
CA SER A 184 -4.53 29.67 -10.94
C SER A 184 -4.07 30.49 -9.73
N PRO A 185 -3.05 30.03 -8.97
CA PRO A 185 -2.44 30.85 -7.92
C PRO A 185 -1.89 32.19 -8.42
N SER A 186 -1.53 32.28 -9.70
CA SER A 186 -1.09 33.52 -10.35
C SER A 186 -2.24 34.44 -10.80
N GLY A 187 -3.51 34.05 -10.57
CA GLY A 187 -4.70 34.82 -10.96
C GLY A 187 -5.15 34.61 -12.41
N TYR A 188 -4.50 33.72 -13.16
CA TYR A 188 -4.88 33.41 -14.54
C TYR A 188 -6.15 32.55 -14.55
N ARG A 189 -7.15 32.97 -15.32
CA ARG A 189 -8.40 32.23 -15.49
C ARG A 189 -8.26 31.20 -16.61
N TYR A 190 -8.63 29.96 -16.34
CA TYR A 190 -8.53 28.86 -17.30
C TYR A 190 -9.81 28.00 -17.29
N TYR A 191 -9.95 27.16 -18.31
CA TYR A 191 -11.08 26.24 -18.46
C TYR A 191 -10.71 24.91 -17.80
N ARG A 192 -11.58 24.42 -16.91
CA ARG A 192 -11.40 23.13 -16.28
C ARG A 192 -12.60 22.27 -16.57
N TYR A 193 -12.34 21.03 -16.96
CA TYR A 193 -13.39 20.05 -17.15
C TYR A 193 -14.01 19.70 -15.79
N ASP A 194 -15.30 19.99 -15.60
CA ASP A 194 -16.03 19.83 -14.33
C ASP A 194 -17.12 18.77 -14.37
N ALA A 195 -17.51 18.29 -15.54
CA ALA A 195 -18.46 17.19 -15.72
C ALA A 195 -17.77 15.82 -15.67
N GLY A 196 -18.46 14.78 -15.22
CA GLY A 196 -17.98 13.40 -15.28
C GLY A 196 -16.92 13.01 -14.26
N ILE A 197 -16.54 11.73 -14.29
CA ILE A 197 -15.48 11.16 -13.46
C ILE A 197 -14.50 10.47 -14.38
N PHE A 198 -13.20 10.73 -14.20
CA PHE A 198 -12.18 10.22 -15.11
C PHE A 198 -11.10 9.47 -14.34
N ASP A 199 -10.70 8.34 -14.90
CA ASP A 199 -9.41 7.75 -14.63
C ASP A 199 -8.35 8.34 -15.58
N LEU A 200 -7.09 8.28 -15.15
CA LEU A 200 -6.00 8.91 -15.90
C LEU A 200 -5.77 8.24 -17.26
N GLU A 201 -6.00 6.92 -17.35
CA GLU A 201 -5.83 6.17 -18.60
C GLU A 201 -6.82 6.65 -19.67
N THR A 202 -8.12 6.61 -19.40
CA THR A 202 -9.15 6.98 -20.38
C THR A 202 -8.95 8.43 -20.82
N TRP A 203 -8.71 9.32 -19.85
CA TRP A 203 -8.47 10.74 -20.13
C TRP A 203 -7.28 10.96 -21.07
N THR A 204 -6.11 10.39 -20.75
CA THR A 204 -4.88 10.62 -21.54
C THR A 204 -4.91 9.93 -22.89
N CYS A 205 -5.50 8.73 -22.97
CA CYS A 205 -5.60 7.95 -24.21
C CYS A 205 -6.67 8.49 -25.18
N GLU A 206 -7.71 9.15 -24.69
CA GLU A 206 -8.67 9.84 -25.56
C GLU A 206 -8.11 11.19 -26.02
N LEU A 207 -7.46 11.94 -25.12
CA LEU A 207 -6.88 13.23 -25.46
C LEU A 207 -5.73 13.14 -26.45
N MET A 208 -4.91 12.09 -26.46
CA MET A 208 -3.82 11.99 -27.45
C MET A 208 -4.33 11.99 -28.91
N ASN A 209 -5.61 11.66 -29.15
CA ASN A 209 -6.22 11.65 -30.48
C ASN A 209 -7.04 12.91 -30.77
N ALA A 210 -7.18 13.82 -29.80
CA ALA A 210 -8.03 14.98 -29.93
C ALA A 210 -7.33 16.06 -30.79
N PRO A 211 -7.97 16.58 -31.88
CA PRO A 211 -7.31 17.51 -32.81
C PRO A 211 -6.78 18.80 -32.18
N ALA A 212 -7.39 19.22 -31.07
CA ALA A 212 -7.06 20.46 -30.36
C ALA A 212 -5.83 20.35 -29.45
N VAL A 213 -5.26 19.16 -29.23
CA VAL A 213 -4.24 18.94 -28.19
C VAL A 213 -2.87 19.56 -28.50
N GLY A 214 -2.58 19.83 -29.78
CA GLY A 214 -1.37 20.54 -30.20
C GLY A 214 -0.08 19.89 -29.68
N ASP A 215 0.80 20.70 -29.08
CA ASP A 215 2.12 20.26 -28.63
C ASP A 215 2.07 19.30 -27.43
N ALA A 216 0.99 19.32 -26.64
CA ALA A 216 0.80 18.42 -25.50
C ALA A 216 0.51 16.97 -25.91
N MET A 217 0.28 16.71 -27.20
CA MET A 217 -0.10 15.39 -27.72
C MET A 217 0.94 14.33 -27.38
N LYS A 218 2.22 14.70 -27.40
CA LYS A 218 3.33 13.81 -27.07
C LYS A 218 3.31 13.40 -25.60
N ASP A 219 3.01 14.34 -24.70
CA ASP A 219 2.98 14.09 -23.25
C ASP A 219 1.80 13.18 -22.89
N TYR A 220 0.62 13.44 -23.47
CA TYR A 220 -0.54 12.56 -23.32
C TYR A 220 -0.32 11.18 -23.92
N SER A 221 0.33 11.08 -25.09
CA SER A 221 0.66 9.79 -25.68
C SER A 221 1.63 9.00 -24.79
N ALA A 222 2.64 9.66 -24.20
CA ALA A 222 3.56 9.02 -23.28
C ALA A 222 2.84 8.55 -22.01
N GLN A 223 1.98 9.38 -21.43
CA GLN A 223 1.20 9.03 -20.24
C GLN A 223 0.21 7.89 -20.50
N CYS A 224 -0.48 7.91 -21.65
CA CYS A 224 -1.35 6.82 -22.08
C CYS A 224 -0.59 5.49 -22.16
N GLN A 225 0.62 5.49 -22.75
CA GLN A 225 1.45 4.27 -22.79
C GLN A 225 1.84 3.77 -21.39
N ILE A 226 2.15 4.67 -20.45
CA ILE A 226 2.45 4.33 -19.07
C ILE A 226 1.24 3.70 -18.38
N GLU A 227 0.04 4.28 -18.51
CA GLU A 227 -1.17 3.74 -17.88
C GLU A 227 -1.59 2.39 -18.50
N VAL A 228 -1.51 2.26 -19.83
CA VAL A 228 -1.75 0.98 -20.53
C VAL A 228 -0.77 -0.10 -20.06
N ALA A 229 0.53 0.25 -19.93
CA ALA A 229 1.53 -0.66 -19.37
C ALA A 229 1.20 -1.02 -17.91
N GLY A 230 0.71 -0.06 -17.13
CA GLY A 230 0.17 -0.27 -15.79
C GLY A 230 -0.89 -1.35 -15.78
N ARG A 231 -1.95 -1.20 -16.59
CA ARG A 231 -3.02 -2.20 -16.71
C ARG A 231 -2.50 -3.59 -17.08
N MET A 232 -1.54 -3.67 -17.99
CA MET A 232 -0.93 -4.94 -18.40
C MET A 232 -0.20 -5.66 -17.26
N ILE A 233 0.36 -4.93 -16.29
CA ILE A 233 1.00 -5.49 -15.09
C ILE A 233 -0.04 -5.82 -14.01
N LEU A 234 -1.13 -5.06 -13.92
CA LEU A 234 -2.19 -5.29 -12.92
C LEU A 234 -2.93 -6.61 -13.14
N VAL A 235 -3.06 -7.09 -14.38
CA VAL A 235 -3.72 -8.37 -14.70
C VAL A 235 -2.98 -9.59 -14.09
N PRO A 236 -1.68 -9.85 -14.39
CA PRO A 236 -0.96 -10.94 -13.75
C PRO A 236 -0.83 -10.74 -12.23
N PHE A 237 -0.80 -9.49 -11.76
CA PHE A 237 -0.77 -9.18 -10.33
C PHE A 237 -2.07 -9.63 -9.63
N PHE A 238 -3.23 -9.36 -10.25
CA PHE A 238 -4.53 -9.84 -9.80
C PHE A 238 -4.61 -11.36 -9.75
N LEU A 239 -4.20 -12.04 -10.83
CA LEU A 239 -4.21 -13.51 -10.90
C LEU A 239 -3.32 -14.15 -9.83
N ALA A 240 -2.14 -13.58 -9.61
CA ALA A 240 -1.23 -14.04 -8.56
C ALA A 240 -1.83 -13.85 -7.16
N ALA A 241 -2.53 -12.74 -6.92
CA ALA A 241 -3.18 -12.46 -5.64
C ALA A 241 -4.34 -13.44 -5.38
N ILE A 242 -5.16 -13.75 -6.39
CA ILE A 242 -6.19 -14.80 -6.31
C ILE A 242 -5.56 -16.15 -6.00
N ALA A 243 -4.51 -16.53 -6.74
CA ALA A 243 -3.84 -17.81 -6.55
C ALA A 243 -3.27 -17.95 -5.12
N LEU A 244 -2.63 -16.89 -4.61
CA LEU A 244 -2.09 -16.88 -3.25
C LEU A 244 -3.20 -16.95 -2.20
N ALA A 245 -4.29 -16.19 -2.38
CA ALA A 245 -5.44 -16.23 -1.48
C ALA A 245 -6.06 -17.64 -1.45
N GLY A 246 -6.33 -18.21 -2.62
CA GLY A 246 -6.90 -19.56 -2.76
C GLY A 246 -6.02 -20.64 -2.15
N LEU A 247 -4.70 -20.59 -2.41
CA LEU A 247 -3.74 -21.51 -1.81
C LEU A 247 -3.69 -21.39 -0.28
N SER A 248 -3.70 -20.15 0.24
CA SER A 248 -3.62 -19.91 1.69
C SER A 248 -4.87 -20.39 2.40
N ILE A 249 -6.06 -20.12 1.83
CA ILE A 249 -7.34 -20.61 2.35
C ILE A 249 -7.38 -22.14 2.29
N TRP A 250 -6.97 -22.74 1.17
CA TRP A 250 -6.89 -24.19 1.03
C TRP A 250 -5.96 -24.81 2.10
N ALA A 251 -4.77 -24.24 2.30
CA ALA A 251 -3.82 -24.69 3.31
C ALA A 251 -4.38 -24.58 4.74
N LEU A 252 -5.16 -23.54 5.05
CA LEU A 252 -5.84 -23.39 6.33
C LEU A 252 -6.94 -24.44 6.54
N ILE A 253 -7.75 -24.73 5.51
CA ILE A 253 -8.84 -25.70 5.60
C ILE A 253 -8.29 -27.13 5.70
N VAL A 254 -7.35 -27.50 4.84
CA VAL A 254 -6.79 -28.85 4.79
C VAL A 254 -5.83 -29.10 5.95
N GLY A 255 -5.00 -28.11 6.29
CA GLY A 255 -4.08 -28.18 7.42
C GLY A 255 -4.76 -28.03 8.79
N GLY A 256 -5.99 -27.53 8.82
CA GLY A 256 -6.80 -27.36 10.02
C GLY A 256 -7.53 -28.62 10.49
N LYS A 257 -7.58 -29.70 9.68
CA LYS A 257 -8.16 -30.97 10.14
C LYS A 257 -7.31 -31.50 11.31
N PRO A 258 -7.88 -31.64 12.52
CA PRO A 258 -7.14 -32.11 13.69
C PRO A 258 -6.63 -33.52 13.41
N ARG A 259 -5.33 -33.65 13.12
CA ARG A 259 -4.66 -34.94 13.13
C ARG A 259 -4.75 -35.49 14.55
N SER A 260 -5.33 -36.67 14.69
CA SER A 260 -5.57 -37.33 15.97
C SER A 260 -4.29 -37.38 16.81
N HIS A 261 -4.27 -36.58 17.88
CA HIS A 261 -3.50 -36.63 19.14
C HIS A 261 -2.01 -37.03 19.22
N ASN A 262 -1.34 -37.54 18.19
CA ASN A 262 0.03 -38.07 18.33
C ASN A 262 1.14 -37.16 17.81
N GLU A 263 0.82 -35.96 17.33
CA GLU A 263 1.81 -34.92 17.00
C GLU A 263 1.97 -33.91 18.15
N GLN A 264 2.01 -34.39 19.41
CA GLN A 264 2.82 -33.73 20.45
C GLN A 264 4.29 -33.89 20.02
N LEU A 265 4.67 -33.11 19.02
CA LEU A 265 6.04 -32.89 18.61
C LEU A 265 6.76 -32.19 19.77
N TYR A 266 7.25 -33.01 20.70
CA TYR A 266 8.63 -33.02 21.15
C TYR A 266 9.35 -31.67 20.98
N THR A 267 8.90 -30.66 21.72
CA THR A 267 9.68 -29.45 22.00
C THR A 267 10.78 -29.86 22.97
N LYS A 268 11.78 -30.58 22.45
CA LYS A 268 12.92 -31.10 23.21
C LYS A 268 13.71 -29.99 23.92
N ASP A 269 13.52 -28.75 23.50
CA ASP A 269 14.20 -27.57 24.04
C ASP A 269 13.44 -26.87 25.18
N MET A 270 12.13 -27.09 25.34
CA MET A 270 11.38 -26.48 26.47
C MET A 270 11.37 -27.37 27.72
N ASP A 271 11.44 -28.70 27.56
CA ASP A 271 11.53 -29.61 28.71
C ASP A 271 12.93 -29.60 29.35
N LEU A 272 13.99 -29.18 28.64
CA LEU A 272 15.32 -29.06 29.24
C LEU A 272 15.47 -27.83 30.14
N GLU A 273 14.70 -26.76 29.89
CA GLU A 273 14.65 -25.59 30.77
C GLU A 273 13.60 -25.76 31.88
N ALA A 274 12.47 -26.42 31.63
CA ALA A 274 11.49 -26.75 32.67
C ALA A 274 12.01 -27.79 33.68
N ALA A 275 12.81 -28.79 33.24
CA ALA A 275 13.47 -29.72 34.15
C ALA A 275 14.63 -29.10 34.94
N LYS A 276 15.05 -27.88 34.59
CA LYS A 276 16.05 -27.10 35.32
C LYS A 276 15.43 -26.02 36.21
N GLN A 277 14.11 -25.85 36.20
CA GLN A 277 13.40 -25.21 37.30
C GLN A 277 13.26 -26.22 38.44
N VAL A 278 14.36 -26.31 39.20
CA VAL A 278 14.37 -26.38 40.67
C VAL A 278 13.01 -26.71 41.28
N GLN A 279 12.87 -27.93 41.79
CA GLN A 279 11.95 -28.23 42.90
C GLN A 279 12.30 -27.28 44.05
N VAL A 280 11.69 -26.10 44.07
CA VAL A 280 11.54 -25.34 45.30
C VAL A 280 10.48 -26.10 46.08
N VAL A 281 10.94 -26.99 46.95
CA VAL A 281 10.10 -27.59 47.99
C VAL A 281 9.51 -26.43 48.78
N GLU A 282 8.20 -26.23 48.67
CA GLU A 282 7.44 -25.43 49.63
C GLU A 282 7.73 -25.99 51.02
N VAL A 283 8.52 -25.26 51.80
CA VAL A 283 8.59 -25.44 53.24
C VAL A 283 7.37 -24.71 53.79
N GLU A 284 6.36 -25.50 54.15
CA GLU A 284 5.19 -25.08 54.90
C GLU A 284 5.66 -24.45 56.22
N LEU A 285 5.78 -23.12 56.25
CA LEU A 285 6.10 -22.36 57.45
C LEU A 285 4.78 -22.00 58.13
N ASP A 286 4.33 -22.93 58.96
CA ASP A 286 3.18 -22.74 59.81
C ASP A 286 3.50 -21.74 60.94
N THR A 287 2.51 -20.92 61.28
CA THR A 287 2.40 -20.04 62.46
C THR A 287 3.17 -18.70 62.49
N LEU A 288 2.46 -17.62 62.12
CA LEU A 288 2.26 -16.44 62.99
C LEU A 288 1.23 -15.46 62.37
N LYS A 289 0.01 -15.48 62.91
CA LYS A 289 -0.97 -14.38 62.88
C LYS A 289 -0.86 -13.61 64.21
N PRO A 290 -1.52 -12.45 64.40
CA PRO A 290 -1.85 -11.35 63.47
C PRO A 290 -1.61 -9.96 64.12
N GLU A 291 -1.48 -8.84 63.38
CA GLU A 291 -1.94 -7.55 63.93
C GLU A 291 -2.23 -6.45 62.88
N ARG A 292 -3.43 -5.85 63.05
CA ARG A 292 -3.92 -4.48 62.75
C ARG A 292 -3.65 -3.85 61.37
N GLN A 293 -4.71 -3.59 60.60
CA GLN A 293 -5.57 -2.39 60.65
C GLN A 293 -4.89 -1.18 59.98
N VAL A 294 -5.50 -0.66 58.92
CA VAL A 294 -5.92 0.75 58.74
C VAL A 294 -6.40 0.95 57.30
N ASP A 295 -7.57 1.60 57.24
CA ASP A 295 -8.29 2.08 56.08
C ASP A 295 -7.46 2.95 55.13
N ALA A 296 -7.73 2.92 53.83
CA ALA A 296 -7.95 4.13 53.03
C ALA A 296 -8.25 3.85 51.56
N ARG A 297 -9.45 4.32 51.17
CA ARG A 297 -9.76 5.09 49.95
C ARG A 297 -9.66 4.43 48.57
N LEU A 298 -10.87 4.11 48.09
CA LEU A 298 -11.36 4.44 46.76
C LEU A 298 -10.73 5.74 46.19
N SER A 299 -10.20 5.66 44.97
CA SER A 299 -10.26 6.76 44.01
C SER A 299 -10.65 6.22 42.64
N LYS A 300 -11.88 6.57 42.27
CA LYS A 300 -12.50 6.58 40.95
C LYS A 300 -11.63 7.45 40.02
N ILE A 301 -11.18 6.92 38.89
CA ILE A 301 -10.63 7.72 37.79
C ILE A 301 -11.69 7.72 36.70
N GLU A 302 -12.41 8.83 36.70
CA GLU A 302 -13.26 9.35 35.62
C GLU A 302 -12.33 10.34 34.90
N GLU A 303 -12.01 10.09 33.63
CA GLU A 303 -11.26 11.03 32.80
C GLU A 303 -12.04 11.20 31.49
N ASP A 304 -13.02 12.10 31.57
CA ASP A 304 -13.58 12.82 30.43
C ASP A 304 -12.57 13.89 30.03
N THR A 305 -12.09 13.83 28.79
CA THR A 305 -11.42 14.95 28.13
C THR A 305 -12.15 15.23 26.83
N GLU A 306 -13.18 16.06 26.95
CA GLU A 306 -13.66 16.92 25.88
C GLU A 306 -12.61 18.02 25.64
N GLU A 307 -12.18 18.19 24.39
CA GLU A 307 -11.60 19.45 23.93
C GLU A 307 -12.16 19.82 22.54
N PRO A 308 -12.19 21.12 22.22
CA PRO A 308 -13.39 21.74 21.66
C PRO A 308 -13.31 22.04 20.16
N GLU A 309 -14.51 22.18 19.63
CA GLU A 309 -14.90 22.70 18.33
C GLU A 309 -14.35 24.13 18.10
N GLU A 310 -13.33 24.29 17.26
CA GLU A 310 -12.94 25.60 16.71
C GLU A 310 -13.63 25.83 15.36
N ALA A 311 -14.63 26.72 15.39
CA ALA A 311 -15.24 27.35 14.23
C ALA A 311 -14.35 28.50 13.69
N PRO A 312 -14.50 28.88 12.40
CA PRO A 312 -13.54 29.70 11.66
C PRO A 312 -13.73 31.21 11.90
N LYS A 313 -12.62 31.94 12.03
CA LYS A 313 -12.60 33.41 12.02
C LYS A 313 -12.32 33.92 10.60
N GLU A 314 -13.35 34.51 9.99
CA GLU A 314 -13.18 35.58 9.01
C GLU A 314 -12.70 36.86 9.70
N ALA A 315 -11.73 37.56 9.10
CA ALA A 315 -11.73 39.03 8.94
C ALA A 315 -10.45 39.55 8.24
N ILE A 316 -10.62 39.99 6.99
CA ILE A 316 -10.40 41.37 6.51
C ILE A 316 -9.00 42.02 6.72
N LEU A 317 -8.31 42.21 5.57
CA LEU A 317 -7.32 43.25 5.18
C LEU A 317 -7.55 44.64 5.83
N PRO A 318 -6.56 45.60 5.94
CA PRO A 318 -5.74 46.04 4.79
C PRO A 318 -4.36 46.71 5.10
N VAL A 319 -3.66 47.11 4.01
CA VAL A 319 -2.81 48.32 3.86
C VAL A 319 -1.25 48.22 3.89
N LYS A 320 -0.71 48.69 2.73
CA LYS A 320 0.52 49.47 2.40
C LYS A 320 1.92 48.84 2.36
N ALA A 321 2.39 48.79 1.11
CA ALA A 321 3.50 49.56 0.53
C ALA A 321 4.88 49.45 1.18
N MET A 322 5.81 48.88 0.40
CA MET A 322 7.18 49.38 0.35
C MET A 322 7.73 49.21 -1.07
N GLU A 323 7.86 50.35 -1.76
CA GLU A 323 8.74 50.53 -2.91
C GLU A 323 10.18 50.26 -2.49
N THR A 324 10.94 49.56 -3.32
CA THR A 324 12.36 49.90 -3.49
C THR A 324 12.82 49.57 -4.90
N THR A 325 13.17 50.64 -5.60
CA THR A 325 13.75 50.75 -6.92
C THR A 325 15.26 50.53 -6.84
N THR A 326 15.84 49.74 -7.76
CA THR A 326 17.23 49.86 -8.28
C THR A 326 17.31 49.03 -9.56
N GLU A 327 17.18 49.63 -10.74
CA GLU A 327 18.24 50.13 -11.65
C GLU A 327 19.24 49.09 -12.21
N SER A 328 19.03 48.76 -13.49
CA SER A 328 19.97 48.88 -14.62
C SER A 328 21.40 48.32 -14.48
N VAL A 329 21.71 47.28 -15.26
CA VAL A 329 22.93 47.22 -16.09
C VAL A 329 22.64 46.40 -17.36
N GLY A 330 22.85 47.03 -18.53
CA GLY A 330 22.65 46.42 -19.84
C GLY A 330 23.81 45.53 -20.33
N ARG A 331 23.54 44.78 -21.40
CA ARG A 331 24.52 44.45 -22.42
C ARG A 331 23.86 44.24 -23.77
N THR A 332 24.27 45.08 -24.71
CA THR A 332 24.02 45.05 -26.15
C THR A 332 24.98 44.06 -26.86
N ASN A 333 24.71 43.87 -28.16
CA ASN A 333 25.57 43.32 -29.25
C ASN A 333 25.31 41.82 -29.53
N GLU A 334 25.13 41.29 -30.74
CA GLU A 334 25.33 41.70 -32.15
C GLU A 334 24.46 40.72 -32.99
N ALA A 335 23.61 41.14 -33.94
CA ALA A 335 23.89 41.33 -35.37
C ALA A 335 24.66 40.17 -36.05
N THR A 336 24.03 39.48 -37.02
CA THR A 336 24.54 38.76 -38.23
C THR A 336 23.41 37.81 -38.68
N GLU A 337 22.89 37.68 -39.90
CA GLU A 337 23.10 38.33 -41.19
C GLU A 337 21.96 37.85 -42.13
N SER A 338 21.54 38.77 -42.99
CA SER A 338 20.62 38.61 -44.12
C SER A 338 20.98 37.45 -45.06
N ARG A 339 19.99 36.67 -45.51
CA ARG A 339 20.02 36.14 -46.88
C ARG A 339 18.67 36.24 -47.60
N ILE A 340 18.66 37.26 -48.43
CA ILE A 340 17.79 37.66 -49.53
C ILE A 340 17.28 36.47 -50.37
N GLY A 341 15.97 36.51 -50.66
CA GLY A 341 15.30 35.63 -51.61
C GLY A 341 15.56 36.01 -53.08
N ALA A 342 15.37 35.03 -53.96
CA ALA A 342 15.35 35.22 -55.41
C ALA A 342 13.92 35.03 -55.95
N PRO A 343 13.47 35.82 -56.95
CA PRO A 343 12.17 35.68 -57.57
C PRO A 343 12.18 34.63 -58.71
N GLN A 344 11.13 33.82 -58.79
CA GLN A 344 10.82 33.00 -59.96
C GLN A 344 10.14 33.86 -61.06
N PRO A 345 10.56 33.73 -62.34
CA PRO A 345 9.82 34.29 -63.46
C PRO A 345 8.69 33.34 -63.94
N PRO A 346 7.68 33.87 -64.65
CA PRO A 346 6.55 33.09 -65.12
C PRO A 346 6.89 32.33 -66.41
N GLN A 347 6.33 31.13 -66.56
CA GLN A 347 6.07 30.47 -67.84
C GLN A 347 4.68 29.87 -67.83
#